data_AF-A0A151SFC5-F1
#
_entry.id   AF-A0A151SFC5-F1
#
_cell.length_a   1.000
_cell.length_b   1.000
_cell.length_c   1.000
_cell.angle_alpha   90.00
_cell.angle_beta   90.00
_cell.angle_gamma   90.00
#
_symmetry.space_group_name_H-M   'P 1'
#
loop_
_entity.id
_entity.type
_entity.pdbx_description
1 polymer ?
#
loop_
_entity_poly.entity_id
_entity_poly.type
_entity_poly.pdbx_seq_one_letter_code
_entity_poly.pdbx_strand_id
1 'polypeptide(L)'
;MQNEFEMSMMGELKFFLGLQIKQIDKSIYINQQKYIKEFLLKFKMNEYKPMPIPMHHSMGLLKEELSKPIDQMIYSDIRSLLYLIVSKSDIIFSVCLCARFQFDP
;
A
#
# COMPACT_ATOMS: atom_id res chain seq x y z
N MET A 1 -25.55 -27.35 -5.66
CA MET A 1 -24.35 -26.71 -5.07
C MET A 1 -23.26 -27.73 -4.70
N GLN A 2 -23.33 -28.47 -3.58
CA GLN A 2 -22.29 -29.47 -3.25
C GLN A 2 -22.31 -30.74 -4.12
N ASN A 3 -23.43 -31.06 -4.78
CA ASN A 3 -23.56 -32.23 -5.66
C ASN A 3 -23.28 -31.94 -7.15
N GLU A 4 -22.97 -30.69 -7.51
CA GLU A 4 -22.78 -30.27 -8.92
C GLU A 4 -21.33 -29.90 -9.23
N PHE A 5 -20.51 -29.65 -8.22
CA PHE A 5 -19.13 -29.23 -8.39
C PHE A 5 -18.23 -29.95 -7.39
N GLU A 6 -17.26 -30.70 -7.89
CA GLU A 6 -16.16 -31.22 -7.09
C GLU A 6 -15.32 -30.04 -6.59
N MET A 7 -15.46 -29.71 -5.30
CA MET A 7 -14.57 -28.75 -4.66
C MET A 7 -13.29 -29.47 -4.26
N SER A 8 -12.19 -29.19 -4.96
CA SER A 8 -10.86 -29.61 -4.51
C SER A 8 -10.41 -28.70 -3.36
N MET A 9 -9.93 -29.30 -2.27
CA MET A 9 -9.30 -28.55 -1.18
C MET A 9 -7.95 -28.02 -1.69
N MET A 10 -7.88 -26.73 -2.05
CA MET A 10 -6.68 -26.07 -2.58
C MET A 10 -5.54 -25.88 -1.56
N GLY A 11 -5.58 -26.58 -0.43
CA GLY A 11 -4.62 -26.45 0.66
C GLY A 11 -4.72 -25.11 1.40
N GLU A 12 -3.69 -24.78 2.18
CA GLU A 12 -3.65 -23.54 2.95
C GLU A 12 -3.45 -22.31 2.05
N LEU A 13 -4.37 -21.35 2.16
CA LEU A 13 -4.30 -20.03 1.53
C LEU A 13 -3.10 -19.23 2.06
N LYS A 14 -2.10 -19.03 1.20
CA LYS A 14 -0.88 -18.24 1.48
C LYS A 14 -0.94 -16.80 0.97
N PHE A 15 -1.69 -16.58 -0.12
CA PHE A 15 -1.87 -15.25 -0.71
C PHE A 15 -3.31 -15.08 -1.19
N PHE A 16 -3.88 -13.90 -0.98
CA PHE A 16 -5.19 -13.54 -1.51
C PHE A 16 -5.21 -12.06 -1.88
N LEU A 17 -5.58 -11.73 -3.12
CA LEU A 17 -5.62 -10.35 -3.62
C LEU A 17 -4.31 -9.57 -3.39
N GLY A 18 -3.15 -10.25 -3.39
CA GLY A 18 -1.84 -9.65 -3.10
C GLY A 18 -1.47 -9.54 -1.61
N LEU A 19 -2.40 -9.86 -0.71
CA LEU A 19 -2.17 -9.93 0.73
C LEU A 19 -1.52 -11.26 1.08
N GLN A 20 -0.51 -11.23 1.95
CA GLN A 20 0.11 -12.45 2.47
C GLN A 20 -0.70 -12.92 3.67
N ILE A 21 -1.09 -14.18 3.65
CA ILE A 21 -1.92 -14.80 4.68
C ILE A 21 -1.08 -15.87 5.38
N LYS A 22 -1.03 -15.78 6.71
CA LYS A 22 -0.46 -16.81 7.58
C LYS A 22 -1.57 -17.33 8.48
N GLN A 23 -2.01 -18.55 8.19
CA GLN A 23 -2.98 -19.25 9.00
C GLN A 23 -2.26 -19.99 10.12
N ILE A 24 -2.78 -19.86 11.33
CA ILE A 24 -2.38 -20.59 12.53
C ILE A 24 -3.68 -21.14 13.13
N ASP A 25 -3.63 -22.23 13.88
CA ASP A 25 -4.78 -23.02 14.37
C ASP A 25 -6.05 -22.21 14.72
N LYS A 26 -5.90 -21.06 15.39
CA LYS A 26 -7.02 -20.23 15.86
C LYS A 26 -7.01 -18.79 15.33
N SER A 27 -6.15 -18.46 14.38
CA SER A 27 -5.98 -17.07 13.95
C SER A 27 -5.42 -16.95 12.53
N ILE A 28 -5.90 -15.95 11.82
CA ILE A 28 -5.40 -15.58 10.49
C ILE A 28 -4.63 -14.27 10.63
N TYR A 29 -3.37 -14.27 10.24
CA TYR A 29 -2.55 -13.07 10.16
C TYR A 29 -2.46 -12.61 8.70
N ILE A 30 -2.72 -11.33 8.48
CA ILE A 30 -2.59 -10.69 7.19
C ILE A 30 -1.40 -9.74 7.25
N ASN A 31 -0.50 -9.81 6.27
CA ASN A 31 0.58 -8.84 6.13
C ASN A 31 0.86 -8.52 4.66
N GLN A 32 1.52 -7.39 4.42
CA GLN A 32 1.90 -6.92 3.08
C GLN A 32 3.42 -6.70 2.97
N GLN A 33 4.22 -7.46 3.71
CA GLN A 33 5.66 -7.21 3.83
C GLN A 33 6.37 -7.26 2.47
N LYS A 34 6.01 -8.22 1.62
CA LYS A 34 6.55 -8.33 0.25
C LYS A 34 6.27 -7.06 -0.56
N TYR A 35 5.04 -6.56 -0.53
CA TYR A 35 4.64 -5.36 -1.25
C TYR A 35 5.42 -4.12 -0.77
N ILE A 36 5.57 -3.95 0.55
CA ILE A 36 6.37 -2.85 1.12
C ILE A 36 7.81 -2.90 0.62
N LYS A 37 8.45 -4.07 0.65
CA LYS A 37 9.84 -4.24 0.20
C LYS A 37 10.02 -3.90 -1.27
N GLU A 38 9.13 -4.41 -2.13
CA GLU A 38 9.16 -4.13 -3.57
C GLU A 38 8.93 -2.64 -3.86
N PHE A 39 8.01 -2.01 -3.12
CA PHE A 39 7.76 -0.57 -3.21
C PHE A 39 9.00 0.26 -2.82
N LEU A 40 9.63 -0.05 -1.68
CA LEU A 40 10.83 0.64 -1.23
C LEU A 40 12.00 0.44 -2.21
N LEU A 41 12.14 -0.77 -2.79
CA LEU A 41 13.13 -1.05 -3.83
C LEU A 41 12.93 -0.16 -5.06
N LYS A 42 11.68 -0.01 -5.53
CA LYS A 42 11.33 0.81 -6.69
C LYS A 42 11.79 2.26 -6.54
N PHE A 43 11.61 2.83 -5.35
CA PHE A 43 12.02 4.21 -5.03
C PHE A 43 13.43 4.32 -4.44
N LYS A 44 14.20 3.21 -4.40
CA LYS A 44 15.56 3.15 -3.81
C LYS A 44 15.59 3.58 -2.33
N MET A 45 14.54 3.28 -1.58
CA MET A 45 14.36 3.67 -0.17
C MET A 45 14.70 2.58 0.85
N ASN A 46 15.24 1.43 0.44
CA ASN A 46 15.45 0.29 1.36
C ASN A 46 16.44 0.56 2.50
N GLU A 47 17.41 1.43 2.27
CA GLU A 47 18.46 1.75 3.24
C GLU A 47 18.14 3.02 4.04
N TYR A 48 16.99 3.63 3.79
CA TYR A 48 16.60 4.85 4.49
C TYR A 48 16.13 4.50 5.91
N LYS A 49 16.50 5.35 6.86
CA LYS A 49 16.08 5.20 8.25
C LYS A 49 14.55 5.32 8.35
N PRO A 50 13.87 4.40 9.06
CA PRO A 50 12.43 4.52 9.26
C PRO A 50 12.09 5.78 10.06
N MET A 51 11.05 6.48 9.62
CA MET A 51 10.51 7.65 10.31
C MET A 51 9.22 7.26 11.06
N PRO A 52 9.13 7.50 12.37
CA PRO A 52 7.97 7.09 13.17
C PRO A 52 6.71 7.91 12.87
N ILE A 53 6.88 9.12 12.34
CA ILE A 53 5.79 10.03 11.99
C ILE A 53 5.84 10.23 10.47
N PRO A 54 4.95 9.61 9.69
CA PRO A 54 4.99 9.70 8.23
C PRO A 54 4.84 11.12 7.67
N MET A 55 4.04 11.96 8.34
CA MET A 55 3.84 13.37 8.01
C MET A 55 3.27 14.10 9.24
N HIS A 56 3.65 15.37 9.44
CA HIS A 56 3.08 16.19 10.50
C HIS A 56 1.66 16.66 10.12
N HIS A 57 0.70 16.62 11.05
CA HIS A 57 -0.71 16.94 10.76
C HIS A 57 -0.97 18.36 10.27
N SER A 58 -0.11 19.32 10.64
CA SER A 58 -0.21 20.71 10.16
C SER A 58 0.39 20.92 8.76
N MET A 59 0.95 19.87 8.16
CA MET A 59 1.54 19.95 6.83
C MET A 59 0.44 19.86 5.78
N GLY A 60 0.15 20.99 5.15
CA GLY A 60 -0.69 21.06 3.95
C GLY A 60 0.17 20.96 2.70
N LEU A 61 -0.32 20.26 1.68
CA LEU A 61 0.24 20.34 0.33
C LEU A 61 -0.42 21.53 -0.37
N LEU A 62 0.40 22.40 -0.95
CA LEU A 62 -0.04 23.52 -1.78
C LEU A 62 0.50 23.30 -3.19
N LYS A 63 -0.33 23.57 -4.19
CA LYS A 63 0.10 23.54 -5.58
C LYS A 63 0.89 24.83 -5.87
N GLU A 64 2.16 24.70 -6.21
CA GLU A 64 2.95 25.83 -6.72
C GLU A 64 2.71 25.98 -8.22
N GLU A 65 2.11 27.09 -8.66
CA GLU A 65 1.78 27.36 -10.06
C GLU A 65 2.99 27.38 -11.00
N LEU A 66 4.19 27.61 -10.47
CA LEU A 66 5.46 27.67 -11.22
C LEU A 66 6.27 26.37 -11.14
N SER A 67 5.77 25.35 -10.44
CA SER A 67 6.48 24.09 -10.29
C SER A 67 6.48 23.28 -11.60
N LYS A 68 7.55 22.50 -11.81
CA LYS A 68 7.61 21.60 -12.97
C LYS A 68 6.55 20.52 -12.80
N PRO A 69 5.80 20.17 -13.86
CA PRO A 69 4.82 19.09 -13.79
C PRO A 69 5.52 17.79 -13.38
N ILE A 70 4.95 17.13 -12.37
CA ILE A 70 5.42 15.82 -11.94
C ILE A 70 4.94 14.77 -12.94
N ASP A 71 5.77 13.77 -13.22
CA ASP A 71 5.36 12.63 -14.04
C ASP A 71 4.17 11.91 -13.38
N GLN A 72 3.07 11.81 -14.13
CA GLN A 72 1.85 11.13 -13.71
C GLN A 72 2.11 9.67 -13.31
N MET A 73 3.11 9.01 -13.92
CA MET A 73 3.47 7.63 -13.58
C MET A 73 4.02 7.53 -12.15
N ILE A 74 4.92 8.46 -11.78
CA ILE A 74 5.47 8.55 -10.42
C ILE A 74 4.34 8.78 -9.41
N TYR A 75 3.41 9.67 -9.75
CA TYR A 75 2.29 9.96 -8.88
C TYR A 75 1.32 8.77 -8.74
N SER A 76 1.07 8.04 -9.84
CA SER A 76 0.28 6.80 -9.80
C SER A 76 0.93 5.74 -8.90
N ASP A 77 2.25 5.68 -8.87
CA ASP A 77 2.98 4.80 -7.96
C ASP A 77 2.79 5.22 -6.50
N ILE A 78 2.86 6.52 -6.17
CA ILE A 78 2.55 7.00 -4.82
C ILE A 78 1.12 6.63 -4.42
N ARG A 79 0.15 6.74 -5.33
CA ARG A 79 -1.23 6.32 -5.08
C ARG A 79 -1.36 4.83 -4.79
N SER A 80 -0.48 3.98 -5.33
CA SER A 80 -0.50 2.55 -5.03
C SER A 80 -0.31 2.24 -3.54
N LEU A 81 0.26 3.18 -2.76
CA LEU A 81 0.30 3.12 -1.29
C LEU A 81 -1.09 3.06 -0.62
N LEU A 82 -2.18 3.43 -1.30
CA LEU A 82 -3.54 3.21 -0.80
C LEU A 82 -3.81 1.74 -0.48
N TYR A 83 -3.15 0.82 -1.20
CA TYR A 83 -3.23 -0.61 -0.93
C TYR A 83 -2.64 -0.98 0.45
N LEU A 84 -1.67 -0.22 0.95
CA LEU A 84 -1.02 -0.47 2.24
C LEU A 84 -1.83 -0.02 3.45
N ILE A 85 -2.83 0.85 3.26
CA ILE A 85 -3.66 1.39 4.35
C ILE A 85 -4.30 0.27 5.18
N VAL A 86 -4.61 -0.87 4.55
CA VAL A 86 -5.22 -2.04 5.21
C VAL A 86 -4.31 -2.64 6.29
N SER A 87 -2.99 -2.62 6.11
CA SER A 87 -2.03 -3.19 7.07
C SER A 87 -1.19 -2.16 7.82
N LYS A 88 -1.05 -0.94 7.29
CA LYS A 88 -0.35 0.20 7.91
C LYS A 88 -1.28 1.41 7.98
N SER A 89 -1.98 1.53 9.11
CA SER A 89 -2.87 2.67 9.34
C SER A 89 -2.12 3.98 9.67
N ASP A 90 -0.85 3.89 10.04
CA ASP A 90 0.00 5.04 10.41
C ASP A 90 0.23 6.01 9.24
N ILE A 91 0.21 5.52 8.00
CA ILE A 91 0.45 6.33 6.79
C ILE A 91 -0.82 6.90 6.16
N ILE A 92 -2.01 6.57 6.67
CA ILE A 92 -3.30 6.92 6.04
C ILE A 92 -3.40 8.41 5.72
N PHE A 93 -3.08 9.25 6.70
CA PHE A 93 -3.18 10.70 6.54
C PHE A 93 -2.34 11.21 5.37
N SER A 94 -1.07 10.81 5.31
CA SER A 94 -0.14 11.22 4.25
C SER A 94 -0.61 10.75 2.87
N VAL A 95 -1.01 9.48 2.76
CA VAL A 95 -1.42 8.89 1.47
C VAL A 95 -2.73 9.51 0.98
N CYS A 96 -3.71 9.72 1.87
CA CYS A 96 -4.98 10.36 1.52
C CYS A 96 -4.81 11.84 1.16
N LEU A 97 -3.89 12.56 1.83
CA LEU A 97 -3.59 13.94 1.47
C LEU A 97 -2.95 14.02 0.09
N CYS A 98 -1.99 13.14 -0.20
CA CYS A 98 -1.41 13.01 -1.53
C CYS A 98 -2.52 12.78 -2.54
N ALA A 99 -3.32 11.72 -2.43
CA ALA A 99 -4.32 11.31 -3.43
C ALA A 99 -5.30 12.39 -3.94
N ARG A 100 -5.47 13.52 -3.23
CA ARG A 100 -6.25 14.68 -3.67
C ARG A 100 -5.69 15.35 -4.94
N PHE A 101 -4.39 15.25 -5.18
CA PHE A 101 -3.71 15.87 -6.32
C PHE A 101 -3.61 14.93 -7.54
N GLN A 102 -4.44 13.88 -7.62
CA GLN A 102 -4.30 12.85 -8.67
C GLN A 102 -4.48 13.36 -10.09
N PHE A 103 -5.40 14.29 -10.30
CA PHE A 103 -5.68 14.83 -11.63
C PHE A 103 -4.59 15.78 -12.11
N ASP A 104 -3.95 16.46 -11.16
CA ASP A 104 -3.00 17.55 -11.41
C ASP A 104 -1.96 17.58 -10.27
N PRO A 105 -0.97 16.63 -10.34
CA PRO A 105 0.04 16.39 -9.32
C PRO A 105 0.94 17.59 -8.98
#